data_AF-A0A7S0CEH5-F1
#
_entry.id   AF-A0A7S0CEH5-F1
#
_cell.length_a   1.000
_cell.length_b   1.000
_cell.length_c   1.000
_cell.angle_alpha   90.00
_cell.angle_beta   90.00
_cell.angle_gamma   90.00
#
_symmetry.space_group_name_H-M   'P 1'
#
loop_
_entity.id
_entity.type
_entity.pdbx_description
1 polymer ?
#
loop_
_entity_poly.entity_id
_entity_poly.type
_entity_poly.pdbx_seq_one_letter_code
_entity_poly.pdbx_strand_id
1 'polypeptide(L)'
;SKIQRGGVRTSTLPDVYMSRKEGGSTLQKPLQNFGGSGNSIPELASTGGYTLFAEPFVDSANDIFELPCGDGSGKQVACGKLPPFSPKKNGTDSSGAQQEQCLDSGPNIGNAASTLSKGARSASCLNQAQTSPKIKRLKLTTSRDNACEASPNHPKQQGITLLHLLLNPTVKIQTGFSDPSKTLLFTNVRTGVSLPVLSIYHWSWDGIHLFFYPLETHVMAKNVNNIFAAGDSISVSYSMEGKTKEESLSLSFVHGTDKGRKEVSDNEWLRAASMIRYGNGSGNTPRDYTVFTVIVPVTINPGETFVKRQYMITNLLKNMDEQSLSWVSEVEQKLYTREELVNVEVGQTVYLFSTLPETTAGGEKADMGCDQDNNDDVNDCLKVFSAALHNDISANEGDVGITSVVVHCKGSTVPMAKNTAAFFFIDCGSDNTYVGSDLYRFASKEQSSTTVDDIILRPYVCKIENTEEEEGITRPSFKLLGYFDEGSCGAIVTGYRYEEDLPVAFKQNEPPHKADINEHDEL
;
A
#
# COMPACT_ATOMS: atom_id res chain seq x y z
N SER A 1 -9.68 10.42 30.11
CA SER A 1 -9.89 10.68 28.67
C SER A 1 -9.08 9.70 27.85
N LYS A 2 -9.72 8.76 27.15
CA LYS A 2 -9.02 7.87 26.21
C LYS A 2 -8.76 8.66 24.93
N ILE A 3 -7.50 8.76 24.50
CA ILE A 3 -7.16 9.33 23.19
C ILE A 3 -7.68 8.36 22.14
N GLN A 4 -8.65 8.78 21.33
CA GLN A 4 -9.05 7.97 20.19
C GLN A 4 -7.91 7.91 19.18
N ARG A 5 -7.50 6.69 18.82
CA ARG A 5 -6.59 6.45 17.70
C ARG A 5 -7.46 6.10 16.50
N GLY A 6 -7.31 6.81 15.37
CA GLY A 6 -8.14 6.66 14.18
C GLY A 6 -7.90 5.37 13.38
N GLY A 7 -7.71 4.24 14.08
CA GLY A 7 -7.27 2.97 13.50
C GLY A 7 -5.79 2.95 13.17
N VAL A 8 -5.18 1.77 13.27
CA VAL A 8 -3.83 1.50 12.76
C VAL A 8 -3.97 0.93 11.36
N ARG A 9 -3.25 1.51 10.40
CA ARG A 9 -3.25 1.10 8.98
C ARG A 9 -1.89 0.54 8.60
N THR A 10 -1.84 -0.26 7.54
CA THR A 10 -0.62 -0.83 7.00
C THR A 10 -0.53 -0.60 5.49
N SER A 11 0.68 -0.46 4.97
CA SER A 11 0.97 -0.41 3.53
C SER A 11 2.23 -1.22 3.24
N THR A 12 2.20 -2.11 2.26
CA THR A 12 3.38 -2.89 1.82
C THR A 12 4.30 -2.09 0.90
N LEU A 13 3.88 -0.88 0.50
CA LEU A 13 4.71 0.02 -0.28
C LEU A 13 5.80 0.63 0.62
N PRO A 14 7.10 0.45 0.29
CA PRO A 14 8.20 0.72 1.20
C PRO A 14 8.55 2.21 1.29
N ASP A 15 8.28 2.99 0.24
CA ASP A 15 8.64 4.40 0.19
C ASP A 15 7.47 5.26 0.66
N VAL A 16 7.75 6.13 1.63
CA VAL A 16 6.77 7.06 2.19
C VAL A 16 7.17 8.49 1.86
N TYR A 17 6.27 9.24 1.23
CA TYR A 17 6.45 10.65 0.95
C TYR A 17 5.50 11.48 1.81
N MET A 18 6.05 12.46 2.51
CA MET A 18 5.26 13.42 3.29
C MET A 18 5.00 14.67 2.44
N SER A 19 3.74 15.07 2.30
CA SER A 19 3.40 16.32 1.64
C SER A 19 3.93 17.54 2.40
N ARG A 20 4.43 18.54 1.66
CA ARG A 20 4.84 19.83 2.21
C ARG A 20 3.70 20.84 2.10
N LYS A 21 3.66 21.79 3.02
CA LYS A 21 2.66 22.86 3.01
C LYS A 21 2.70 23.73 1.75
N GLU A 22 3.90 23.92 1.19
CA GLU A 22 4.15 24.68 -0.03
C GLU A 22 3.90 23.87 -1.32
N GLY A 23 3.55 22.59 -1.20
CA GLY A 23 3.29 21.69 -2.31
C GLY A 23 4.41 20.68 -2.58
N GLY A 24 4.01 19.63 -3.31
CA GLY A 24 4.80 18.43 -3.54
C GLY A 24 5.03 17.62 -2.26
N SER A 25 5.83 16.56 -2.38
CA SER A 25 6.13 15.67 -1.27
C SER A 25 7.61 15.32 -1.19
N THR A 26 8.06 14.94 0.00
CA THR A 26 9.47 14.61 0.30
C THR A 26 9.55 13.19 0.83
N LEU A 27 10.44 12.38 0.25
CA LEU A 27 10.74 11.02 0.71
C LEU A 27 11.25 11.03 2.16
N GLN A 28 10.66 10.18 2.99
CA GLN A 28 11.02 10.01 4.39
C GLN A 28 11.93 8.78 4.54
N LYS A 29 13.26 8.97 4.53
CA LYS A 29 14.25 7.91 4.74
C LYS A 29 15.37 8.35 5.71
N PRO A 30 15.74 7.52 6.71
CA PRO A 30 14.98 6.37 7.19
C PRO A 30 13.63 6.81 7.76
N LEU A 31 12.61 5.94 7.74
CA LEU A 31 11.38 6.18 8.47
C LEU A 31 11.72 6.33 9.95
N GLN A 32 11.55 7.53 10.47
CA GLN A 32 11.95 7.83 11.84
C GLN A 32 10.97 7.22 12.83
N ASN A 33 11.51 6.54 13.83
CA ASN A 33 10.73 5.89 14.87
C ASN A 33 10.02 6.91 15.76
N PHE A 34 8.84 6.51 16.25
CA PHE A 34 8.19 7.16 17.37
C PHE A 34 9.13 7.28 18.59
N GLY A 35 9.27 8.48 19.14
CA GLY A 35 10.00 8.71 20.39
C GLY A 35 11.52 8.57 20.30
N GLY A 36 12.08 8.40 19.10
CA GLY A 36 13.52 8.55 18.89
C GLY A 36 13.94 9.98 19.23
N SER A 37 14.97 10.12 20.06
CA SER A 37 15.47 11.43 20.49
C SER A 37 15.87 12.28 19.27
N GLY A 38 15.21 13.42 19.09
CA GLY A 38 15.68 14.48 18.19
C GLY A 38 14.82 14.80 16.97
N ASN A 39 13.76 14.04 16.69
CA ASN A 39 12.88 14.35 15.56
C ASN A 39 11.42 14.50 15.97
N SER A 40 10.86 15.69 15.71
CA SER A 40 9.46 15.99 15.97
C SER A 40 8.57 15.32 14.93
N ILE A 41 7.50 14.67 15.40
CA ILE A 41 6.40 14.24 14.53
C ILE A 41 5.79 15.51 13.92
N PRO A 42 5.70 15.64 12.59
CA PRO A 42 5.09 16.83 12.00
C PRO A 42 3.61 16.88 12.39
N GLU A 43 3.20 18.02 12.91
CA GLU A 43 1.78 18.35 13.05
C GLU A 43 1.14 18.38 11.67
N LEU A 44 -0.11 17.91 11.52
CA LEU A 44 -0.75 17.90 10.20
C LEU A 44 -0.84 19.31 9.58
N ALA A 45 -0.92 20.35 10.42
CA ALA A 45 -0.93 21.75 10.01
C ALA A 45 0.36 22.24 9.34
N SER A 46 1.48 21.55 9.54
CA SER A 46 2.76 21.83 8.85
C SER A 46 2.95 21.01 7.57
N THR A 47 2.04 20.08 7.28
CA THR A 47 2.06 19.26 6.05
C THR A 47 1.19 19.86 4.95
N GLY A 48 1.24 19.25 3.75
CA GLY A 48 0.30 19.52 2.66
C GLY A 48 -1.05 18.81 2.81
N GLY A 49 -1.23 17.98 3.84
CA GLY A 49 -2.51 17.33 4.16
C GLY A 49 -2.70 15.93 3.56
N TYR A 50 -1.65 15.35 3.01
CA TYR A 50 -1.65 13.98 2.50
C TYR A 50 -0.29 13.29 2.71
N THR A 51 -0.30 11.95 2.65
CA THR A 51 0.89 11.10 2.72
C THR A 51 0.85 10.11 1.58
N LEU A 52 1.95 9.95 0.84
CA LEU A 52 2.03 9.00 -0.25
C LEU A 52 2.82 7.76 0.17
N PHE A 53 2.39 6.62 -0.31
CA PHE A 53 3.11 5.36 -0.27
C PHE A 53 3.36 4.94 -1.71
N ALA A 54 4.59 4.60 -2.07
CA ALA A 54 4.94 4.29 -3.46
C ALA A 54 5.75 3.01 -3.57
N GLU A 55 5.62 2.35 -4.72
CA GLU A 55 6.56 1.31 -5.11
C GLU A 55 7.98 1.93 -5.20
N PRO A 56 9.04 1.16 -4.91
CA PRO A 56 10.39 1.58 -5.24
C PRO A 56 10.43 1.98 -6.71
N PHE A 57 10.99 3.15 -6.99
CA PHE A 57 11.25 3.58 -8.36
C PHE A 57 12.69 4.00 -8.47
N VAL A 58 13.19 4.02 -9.69
CA VAL A 58 14.54 4.48 -9.95
C VAL A 58 14.52 5.97 -10.25
N ASP A 59 15.17 6.76 -9.41
CA ASP A 59 15.35 8.18 -9.68
C ASP A 59 16.44 8.34 -10.73
N SER A 60 16.03 8.35 -12.01
CA SER A 60 16.89 8.29 -13.20
C SER A 60 18.03 9.32 -13.23
N ALA A 61 17.96 10.38 -12.43
CA ALA A 61 18.98 11.44 -12.34
C ALA A 61 19.93 11.33 -11.13
N ASN A 62 19.49 10.73 -10.02
CA ASN A 62 20.23 10.76 -8.75
C ASN A 62 20.71 9.40 -8.26
N ASP A 63 20.18 8.29 -8.80
CA ASP A 63 20.70 6.94 -8.53
C ASP A 63 21.97 6.63 -9.36
N ILE A 64 22.82 7.64 -9.56
CA ILE A 64 24.18 7.39 -10.01
C ILE A 64 24.87 6.67 -8.87
N PHE A 65 25.21 5.40 -9.09
CA PHE A 65 26.00 4.63 -8.14
C PHE A 65 27.28 5.40 -7.77
N GLU A 66 27.30 6.01 -6.57
CA GLU A 66 28.52 6.61 -6.06
C GLU A 66 29.45 5.50 -5.62
N LEU A 67 30.35 5.17 -6.53
CA LEU A 67 31.40 4.23 -6.26
C LEU A 67 32.22 4.69 -5.04
N PRO A 68 32.70 3.75 -4.22
CA PRO A 68 33.85 4.04 -3.36
C PRO A 68 35.05 4.29 -4.28
N CYS A 69 35.52 5.54 -4.36
CA CYS A 69 36.78 5.84 -5.01
C CYS A 69 37.92 5.51 -4.05
N GLY A 70 39.04 5.05 -4.57
CA GLY A 70 40.29 5.04 -3.83
C GLY A 70 41.08 6.30 -4.13
N ASP A 71 41.77 6.87 -3.15
CA ASP A 71 42.66 8.02 -3.37
C ASP A 71 44.04 7.60 -3.95
N GLY A 72 44.21 6.32 -4.30
CA GLY A 72 45.48 5.74 -4.75
C GLY A 72 46.44 5.39 -3.61
N SER A 73 46.14 5.74 -2.36
CA SER A 73 46.92 5.36 -1.17
C SER A 73 46.40 4.09 -0.47
N GLY A 74 45.35 3.49 -1.02
CA GLY A 74 44.61 2.39 -0.37
C GLY A 74 43.57 2.89 0.64
N LYS A 75 43.28 4.19 0.70
CA LYS A 75 42.17 4.76 1.47
C LYS A 75 40.96 5.02 0.59
N GLN A 76 39.79 4.67 1.11
CA GLN A 76 38.50 4.95 0.50
C GLN A 76 38.17 6.45 0.63
N VAL A 77 37.73 7.05 -0.47
CA VAL A 77 37.26 8.44 -0.60
C VAL A 77 35.97 8.48 -1.42
N ALA A 78 35.07 9.40 -1.08
CA ALA A 78 33.86 9.62 -1.89
C ALA A 78 34.23 10.11 -3.29
N CYS A 79 33.61 9.56 -4.35
CA CYS A 79 33.93 9.84 -5.76
C CYS A 79 33.65 11.28 -6.25
N GLY A 80 33.39 12.24 -5.36
CA GLY A 80 33.22 13.66 -5.67
C GLY A 80 34.40 14.57 -5.27
N LYS A 81 35.39 14.07 -4.53
CA LYS A 81 36.49 14.88 -3.95
C LYS A 81 37.90 14.53 -4.44
N LEU A 82 38.04 13.79 -5.53
CA LEU A 82 39.36 13.56 -6.10
C LEU A 82 39.87 14.87 -6.72
N PRO A 83 41.03 15.40 -6.31
CA PRO A 83 41.67 16.48 -7.04
C PRO A 83 41.94 15.99 -8.48
N PRO A 84 41.84 16.88 -9.48
CA PRO A 84 42.10 16.51 -10.87
C PRO A 84 43.46 15.79 -10.95
N PHE A 85 43.44 14.59 -11.51
CA PHE A 85 44.62 13.75 -11.68
C PHE A 85 45.64 14.55 -12.50
N SER A 86 46.64 15.11 -11.82
CA SER A 86 47.77 15.76 -12.46
C SER A 86 48.79 14.66 -12.73
N PRO A 87 48.97 14.20 -13.97
CA PRO A 87 50.00 13.21 -14.26
C PRO A 87 51.34 13.79 -13.80
N LYS A 88 52.05 13.06 -12.92
CA LYS A 88 53.44 13.36 -12.64
C LYS A 88 54.19 13.25 -13.97
N LYS A 89 54.56 14.40 -14.54
CA LYS A 89 55.50 14.49 -15.66
C LYS A 89 56.82 13.89 -15.19
N ASN A 90 57.05 12.62 -15.52
CA ASN A 90 58.40 12.09 -15.57
C ASN A 90 59.02 12.60 -16.89
N GLY A 91 60.14 13.31 -16.74
CA GLY A 91 61.25 13.47 -17.68
C GLY A 91 60.94 13.60 -19.18
N THR A 92 61.16 14.82 -19.68
CA THR A 92 61.81 15.12 -20.98
C THR A 92 61.49 14.19 -22.14
N ASP A 93 60.58 14.62 -23.01
CA ASP A 93 60.87 14.68 -24.44
C ASP A 93 60.00 15.74 -25.12
N SER A 94 60.67 16.61 -25.86
CA SER A 94 60.11 17.65 -26.69
C SER A 94 59.79 17.09 -28.07
N SER A 95 58.50 16.95 -28.41
CA SER A 95 58.04 17.11 -29.79
C SER A 95 56.56 17.48 -29.78
N GLY A 96 56.25 18.55 -30.51
CA GLY A 96 54.96 19.22 -30.50
C GLY A 96 53.88 18.45 -31.24
N ALA A 97 52.63 18.66 -30.79
CA ALA A 97 51.44 18.35 -31.56
C ALA A 97 50.60 19.62 -31.66
N GLN A 98 50.32 19.97 -32.91
CA GLN A 98 49.56 21.13 -33.35
C GLN A 98 48.10 21.04 -32.92
N GLN A 99 47.55 22.21 -32.61
CA GLN A 99 46.16 22.45 -32.28
C GLN A 99 45.35 22.46 -33.59
N GLU A 100 44.49 21.46 -33.81
CA GLU A 100 43.50 21.48 -34.90
C GLU A 100 42.48 22.59 -34.64
N GLN A 101 42.52 23.62 -35.47
CA GLN A 101 41.48 24.61 -35.63
C GLN A 101 40.38 24.04 -36.52
N CYS A 102 39.14 24.00 -36.02
CA CYS A 102 37.96 23.75 -36.84
C CYS A 102 37.78 24.89 -37.84
N LEU A 103 37.94 24.59 -39.12
CA LEU A 103 37.57 25.46 -40.24
C LEU A 103 36.08 25.31 -40.53
N ASP A 104 35.31 26.36 -40.22
CA ASP A 104 33.97 26.56 -40.75
C ASP A 104 34.04 26.86 -42.25
N SER A 105 33.40 26.02 -43.06
CA SER A 105 33.17 26.26 -44.49
C SER A 105 31.67 26.16 -44.78
N GLY A 106 30.99 27.32 -44.70
CA GLY A 106 29.64 27.49 -45.24
C GLY A 106 29.70 27.93 -46.71
N PRO A 107 28.81 27.43 -47.59
CA PRO A 107 28.80 27.83 -49.00
C PRO A 107 28.10 29.19 -49.19
N ASN A 108 28.76 30.02 -50.00
CA ASN A 108 28.23 31.24 -50.61
C ASN A 108 27.02 30.95 -51.50
N ILE A 109 25.88 31.59 -51.23
CA ILE A 109 24.83 31.84 -52.23
C ILE A 109 24.46 33.31 -52.16
N GLY A 110 24.57 33.98 -53.32
CA GLY A 110 24.39 35.41 -53.48
C GLY A 110 22.94 35.88 -53.61
N ASN A 111 22.74 37.12 -53.14
CA ASN A 111 21.92 38.22 -53.65
C ASN A 111 20.56 37.94 -54.31
N ALA A 112 19.49 38.45 -53.68
CA ALA A 112 18.58 39.44 -54.30
C ALA A 112 17.74 40.17 -53.23
N ALA A 113 17.50 41.46 -53.45
CA ALA A 113 16.91 42.42 -52.53
C ALA A 113 15.38 42.30 -52.36
N SER A 114 14.86 42.66 -51.18
CA SER A 114 14.06 43.89 -50.98
C SER A 114 13.10 43.82 -49.77
N THR A 115 13.07 44.95 -49.05
CA THR A 115 11.96 45.55 -48.28
C THR A 115 11.52 44.97 -46.92
N LEU A 116 11.70 45.85 -45.92
CA LEU A 116 11.10 45.95 -44.60
C LEU A 116 9.76 45.22 -44.35
N SER A 117 9.72 44.42 -43.29
CA SER A 117 8.80 44.67 -42.17
C SER A 117 9.31 44.03 -40.88
N LYS A 118 9.27 44.79 -39.79
CA LYS A 118 9.59 44.34 -38.43
C LYS A 118 8.51 43.35 -37.97
N GLY A 119 8.90 42.12 -37.73
CA GLY A 119 8.07 41.11 -37.06
C GLY A 119 8.95 40.19 -36.24
N ALA A 120 8.97 40.40 -34.92
CA ALA A 120 9.69 39.55 -33.98
C ALA A 120 9.16 38.11 -34.08
N ARG A 121 9.98 37.20 -34.63
CA ARG A 121 9.82 35.76 -34.48
C ARG A 121 11.09 35.22 -33.82
N SER A 122 11.00 35.07 -32.50
CA SER A 122 11.92 34.28 -31.70
C SER A 122 11.68 32.80 -32.00
N ALA A 123 12.31 32.30 -33.07
CA ALA A 123 12.45 30.87 -33.29
C ALA A 123 13.61 30.37 -32.41
N SER A 124 13.26 29.99 -31.18
CA SER A 124 14.14 29.23 -30.30
C SER A 124 14.27 27.81 -30.86
N CYS A 125 15.36 27.53 -31.55
CA CYS A 125 15.83 26.15 -31.75
C CYS A 125 16.35 25.63 -30.41
N LEU A 126 15.43 25.20 -29.54
CA LEU A 126 15.73 24.39 -28.36
C LEU A 126 16.15 22.99 -28.84
N ASN A 127 17.39 22.88 -29.32
CA ASN A 127 18.09 21.60 -29.33
C ASN A 127 18.38 21.26 -27.86
N GLN A 128 17.39 20.69 -27.17
CA GLN A 128 17.66 19.90 -25.97
C GLN A 128 18.42 18.66 -26.43
N ALA A 129 19.74 18.81 -26.59
CA ALA A 129 20.63 17.68 -26.47
C ALA A 129 20.40 17.13 -25.06
N GLN A 130 19.55 16.12 -24.96
CA GLN A 130 19.34 15.32 -23.77
C GLN A 130 20.67 14.61 -23.54
N THR A 131 21.62 15.29 -22.89
CA THR A 131 22.90 14.70 -22.54
C THR A 131 22.57 13.60 -21.55
N SER A 132 22.64 12.35 -22.02
CA SER A 132 22.52 11.18 -21.14
C SER A 132 23.40 11.43 -19.91
N PRO A 133 22.87 11.26 -18.69
CA PRO A 133 23.62 11.53 -17.48
C PRO A 133 24.97 10.81 -17.56
N LYS A 134 26.06 11.51 -17.25
CA LYS A 134 27.41 10.92 -17.20
C LYS A 134 27.46 9.93 -16.05
N ILE A 135 27.01 8.70 -16.30
CA ILE A 135 27.10 7.60 -15.33
C ILE A 135 28.59 7.32 -15.09
N LYS A 136 29.06 7.53 -13.85
CA LYS A 136 30.42 7.13 -13.45
C LYS A 136 30.46 5.61 -13.39
N ARG A 137 31.16 4.98 -14.35
CA ARG A 137 31.30 3.52 -14.42
C ARG A 137 32.61 3.10 -13.75
N LEU A 138 32.54 2.12 -12.84
CA LEU A 138 33.74 1.42 -12.38
C LEU A 138 34.19 0.51 -13.51
N LYS A 139 35.45 0.63 -13.92
CA LYS A 139 36.05 -0.29 -14.88
C LYS A 139 36.93 -1.25 -14.12
N LEU A 140 36.37 -2.39 -13.71
CA LEU A 140 37.15 -3.51 -13.22
C LEU A 140 37.65 -4.31 -14.43
N THR A 141 38.82 -4.94 -14.34
CA THR A 141 39.35 -5.77 -15.42
C THR A 141 39.72 -7.12 -14.84
N THR A 142 39.29 -8.21 -15.45
CA THR A 142 39.67 -9.58 -15.04
C THR A 142 41.14 -9.85 -15.37
N SER A 143 41.85 -10.55 -14.48
CA SER A 143 43.30 -10.77 -14.65
C SER A 143 43.69 -11.97 -15.50
N ARG A 144 42.83 -12.99 -15.56
CA ARG A 144 43.11 -14.26 -16.26
C ARG A 144 41.84 -14.95 -16.73
N ASP A 145 42.01 -15.94 -17.59
CA ASP A 145 40.92 -16.86 -17.92
C ASP A 145 40.59 -17.72 -16.71
N ASN A 146 39.32 -18.05 -16.56
CA ASN A 146 38.81 -18.74 -15.37
C ASN A 146 39.14 -17.99 -14.06
N ALA A 147 39.07 -16.66 -14.08
CA ALA A 147 39.34 -15.82 -12.92
C ALA A 147 38.30 -15.96 -11.79
N CYS A 148 37.11 -16.49 -12.05
CA CYS A 148 36.06 -16.67 -11.06
C CYS A 148 36.11 -18.05 -10.44
N GLU A 149 35.97 -18.11 -9.12
CA GLU A 149 35.94 -19.32 -8.31
C GLU A 149 34.94 -19.17 -7.16
N ALA A 150 34.38 -20.27 -6.68
CA ALA A 150 33.56 -20.26 -5.47
C ALA A 150 34.45 -19.95 -4.26
N SER A 151 34.00 -19.08 -3.36
CA SER A 151 34.81 -18.76 -2.18
C SER A 151 34.79 -19.92 -1.17
N PRO A 152 35.94 -20.51 -0.80
CA PRO A 152 35.97 -21.69 0.06
C PRO A 152 35.70 -21.38 1.54
N ASN A 153 36.03 -20.16 1.98
CA ASN A 153 36.07 -19.79 3.40
C ASN A 153 34.86 -18.98 3.87
N HIS A 154 33.97 -18.60 2.96
CA HIS A 154 32.76 -17.90 3.33
C HIS A 154 31.64 -18.93 3.49
N PRO A 155 31.04 -19.06 4.68
CA PRO A 155 29.93 -19.99 4.88
C PRO A 155 28.84 -19.70 3.84
N LYS A 156 28.16 -20.75 3.37
CA LYS A 156 26.90 -20.64 2.62
C LYS A 156 25.82 -20.06 3.53
N GLN A 157 26.01 -18.83 4.01
CA GLN A 157 24.98 -18.09 4.71
C GLN A 157 23.80 -18.03 3.72
N GLN A 158 22.67 -18.56 4.15
CA GLN A 158 21.40 -18.49 3.41
C GLN A 158 21.33 -19.32 2.12
N GLY A 159 22.22 -20.31 1.93
CA GLY A 159 22.17 -21.17 0.74
C GLY A 159 22.58 -20.49 -0.57
N ILE A 160 23.13 -19.28 -0.50
CA ILE A 160 23.63 -18.54 -1.66
C ILE A 160 25.15 -18.74 -1.76
N THR A 161 25.66 -19.01 -2.96
CA THR A 161 27.09 -19.21 -3.21
C THR A 161 27.78 -17.86 -3.35
N LEU A 162 28.74 -17.56 -2.47
CA LEU A 162 29.64 -16.42 -2.67
C LEU A 162 30.69 -16.76 -3.72
N LEU A 163 30.76 -15.95 -4.78
CA LEU A 163 31.80 -16.04 -5.80
C LEU A 163 32.87 -15.00 -5.54
N HIS A 164 34.10 -15.34 -5.92
CA HIS A 164 35.18 -14.36 -6.01
C HIS A 164 35.79 -14.36 -7.40
N LEU A 165 36.12 -13.17 -7.89
CA LEU A 165 36.66 -12.93 -9.22
C LEU A 165 38.01 -12.23 -9.10
N LEU A 166 39.03 -12.81 -9.72
CA LEU A 166 40.37 -12.25 -9.76
C LEU A 166 40.45 -11.09 -10.78
N LEU A 167 40.81 -9.92 -10.28
CA LEU A 167 40.97 -8.68 -11.00
C LEU A 167 42.43 -8.40 -11.31
N ASN A 168 42.69 -7.59 -12.31
CA ASN A 168 43.96 -6.87 -12.42
C ASN A 168 44.15 -5.97 -11.20
N PRO A 169 45.40 -5.79 -10.72
CA PRO A 169 45.69 -4.93 -9.59
C PRO A 169 45.02 -3.56 -9.72
N THR A 170 44.19 -3.23 -8.73
CA THR A 170 43.44 -1.99 -8.62
C THR A 170 43.50 -1.48 -7.18
N VAL A 171 42.79 -0.38 -6.89
CA VAL A 171 42.73 0.14 -5.52
C VAL A 171 41.99 -0.85 -4.62
N LYS A 172 42.53 -1.04 -3.41
CA LYS A 172 41.90 -1.83 -2.36
C LYS A 172 40.62 -1.13 -1.87
N ILE A 173 39.50 -1.83 -1.99
CA ILE A 173 38.17 -1.40 -1.56
C ILE A 173 37.50 -2.58 -0.84
N GLN A 174 37.66 -2.61 0.47
CA GLN A 174 37.14 -3.69 1.32
C GLN A 174 35.66 -3.54 1.68
N THR A 175 35.02 -2.44 1.29
CA THR A 175 33.59 -2.25 1.48
C THR A 175 32.80 -3.04 0.43
N GLY A 176 31.56 -3.37 0.77
CA GLY A 176 30.61 -4.06 -0.09
C GLY A 176 29.48 -3.14 -0.58
N PHE A 177 28.47 -3.76 -1.16
CA PHE A 177 27.18 -3.16 -1.49
C PHE A 177 26.10 -4.17 -1.11
N SER A 178 25.14 -3.76 -0.27
CA SER A 178 24.00 -4.58 0.10
C SER A 178 22.79 -3.67 0.22
N ASP A 179 22.00 -3.61 -0.85
CA ASP A 179 20.69 -2.98 -0.87
C ASP A 179 19.71 -3.99 -1.49
N PRO A 180 18.80 -4.58 -0.70
CA PRO A 180 17.89 -5.61 -1.22
C PRO A 180 16.90 -5.07 -2.25
N SER A 181 16.76 -3.74 -2.38
CA SER A 181 15.91 -3.11 -3.38
C SER A 181 16.62 -2.89 -4.72
N LYS A 182 17.92 -3.15 -4.81
CA LYS A 182 18.73 -2.87 -6.00
C LYS A 182 19.51 -4.09 -6.42
N THR A 183 19.26 -4.54 -7.65
CA THR A 183 20.11 -5.55 -8.30
C THR A 183 21.23 -4.83 -9.05
N LEU A 184 22.46 -5.29 -8.90
CA LEU A 184 23.59 -4.85 -9.71
C LEU A 184 23.65 -5.67 -11.00
N LEU A 185 24.13 -5.06 -12.08
CA LEU A 185 24.35 -5.70 -13.36
C LEU A 185 25.84 -5.55 -13.72
N PHE A 186 26.53 -6.69 -13.81
CA PHE A 186 27.91 -6.76 -14.28
C PHE A 186 27.90 -7.05 -15.77
N THR A 187 28.17 -6.04 -16.59
CA THR A 187 28.20 -6.16 -18.05
C THR A 187 29.63 -6.30 -18.54
N ASN A 188 29.91 -7.35 -19.31
CA ASN A 188 31.15 -7.43 -20.06
C ASN A 188 31.12 -6.40 -21.19
N VAL A 189 32.00 -5.42 -21.15
CA VAL A 189 32.04 -4.33 -22.12
C VAL A 189 32.33 -4.83 -23.55
N ARG A 190 33.07 -5.94 -23.70
CA ARG A 190 33.42 -6.52 -25.00
C ARG A 190 32.24 -7.27 -25.62
N THR A 191 31.52 -8.08 -24.85
CA THR A 191 30.47 -8.97 -25.38
C THR A 191 29.06 -8.41 -25.21
N GLY A 192 28.86 -7.42 -24.33
CA GLY A 192 27.54 -6.91 -23.95
C GLY A 192 26.74 -7.84 -23.02
N VAL A 193 27.23 -9.06 -22.77
CA VAL A 193 26.56 -10.03 -21.89
C VAL A 193 26.66 -9.55 -20.45
N SER A 194 25.56 -9.68 -19.72
CA SER A 194 25.42 -9.16 -18.36
C SER A 194 25.10 -10.26 -17.35
N LEU A 195 25.59 -10.09 -16.13
CA LEU A 195 25.36 -10.96 -14.98
C LEU A 195 24.65 -10.17 -13.88
N PRO A 196 23.42 -10.56 -13.47
CA PRO A 196 22.76 -9.95 -12.33
C PRO A 196 23.41 -10.39 -11.00
N VAL A 197 23.65 -9.42 -10.13
CA VAL A 197 24.37 -9.55 -8.86
C VAL A 197 23.50 -8.99 -7.74
N LEU A 198 23.17 -9.82 -6.76
CA LEU A 198 22.33 -9.45 -5.61
C LEU A 198 23.04 -8.45 -4.70
N SER A 199 24.29 -8.75 -4.36
CA SER A 199 25.08 -7.93 -3.44
C SER A 199 26.57 -8.17 -3.64
N ILE A 200 27.37 -7.24 -3.16
CA ILE A 200 28.83 -7.31 -3.20
C ILE A 200 29.32 -7.37 -1.77
N TYR A 201 30.10 -8.39 -1.48
CA TYR A 201 30.72 -8.53 -0.18
C TYR A 201 31.94 -7.61 -0.08
N HIS A 202 32.81 -7.62 -1.10
CA HIS A 202 33.96 -6.72 -1.22
C HIS A 202 34.21 -6.33 -2.68
N TRP A 203 34.35 -5.03 -2.97
CA TRP A 203 34.66 -4.56 -4.33
C TRP A 203 36.07 -4.95 -4.80
N SER A 204 37.05 -4.93 -3.90
CA SER A 204 38.46 -5.24 -4.16
C SER A 204 39.22 -5.47 -2.84
N TRP A 205 39.07 -6.63 -2.22
CA TRP A 205 39.50 -6.90 -0.82
C TRP A 205 40.99 -6.61 -0.53
N ASP A 206 41.85 -6.83 -1.52
CA ASP A 206 43.31 -6.65 -1.46
C ASP A 206 43.86 -5.99 -2.72
N GLY A 207 42.99 -5.33 -3.50
CA GLY A 207 43.36 -4.79 -4.80
C GLY A 207 43.18 -5.77 -5.96
N ILE A 208 42.91 -7.05 -5.71
CA ILE A 208 42.81 -8.07 -6.77
C ILE A 208 41.60 -9.01 -6.65
N HIS A 209 40.86 -9.02 -5.53
CA HIS A 209 39.70 -9.90 -5.38
C HIS A 209 38.37 -9.13 -5.25
N LEU A 210 37.45 -9.35 -6.20
CA LEU A 210 36.05 -8.95 -6.11
C LEU A 210 35.22 -10.11 -5.53
N PHE A 211 34.49 -9.88 -4.44
CA PHE A 211 33.60 -10.88 -3.83
C PHE A 211 32.15 -10.44 -3.96
N PHE A 212 31.29 -11.31 -4.50
CA PHE A 212 29.90 -10.97 -4.77
C PHE A 212 28.97 -12.17 -4.74
N TYR A 213 27.69 -11.90 -4.52
CA TYR A 213 26.60 -12.88 -4.54
C TYR A 213 25.81 -12.71 -5.85
N PRO A 214 25.81 -13.70 -6.76
CA PRO A 214 24.93 -13.64 -7.93
C PRO A 214 23.46 -13.63 -7.50
N LEU A 215 22.60 -13.01 -8.32
CA LEU A 215 21.16 -12.97 -8.03
C LEU A 215 20.54 -14.36 -8.00
N GLU A 216 20.92 -15.19 -8.98
CA GLU A 216 20.43 -16.55 -9.10
C GLU A 216 21.35 -17.54 -8.36
N THR A 217 20.75 -18.38 -7.51
CA THR A 217 21.47 -19.32 -6.64
C THR A 217 22.23 -20.42 -7.39
N HIS A 218 21.85 -20.68 -8.65
CA HIS A 218 22.45 -21.71 -9.49
C HIS A 218 23.60 -21.18 -10.37
N VAL A 219 23.91 -19.88 -10.31
CA VAL A 219 25.08 -19.32 -11.00
C VAL A 219 26.34 -19.82 -10.33
N MET A 220 27.11 -20.62 -11.06
CA MET A 220 28.41 -21.13 -10.63
C MET A 220 29.53 -20.29 -11.23
N ALA A 221 30.74 -20.44 -10.67
CA ALA A 221 31.96 -19.84 -11.19
C ALA A 221 32.16 -20.08 -12.70
N LYS A 222 31.81 -21.28 -13.19
CA LYS A 222 31.86 -21.61 -14.62
C LYS A 222 30.97 -20.70 -15.48
N ASN A 223 29.77 -20.36 -15.01
CA ASN A 223 28.87 -19.46 -15.72
C ASN A 223 29.50 -18.07 -15.85
N VAL A 224 30.10 -17.55 -14.77
CA VAL A 224 30.78 -16.25 -14.76
C VAL A 224 32.00 -16.24 -15.69
N ASN A 225 32.80 -17.32 -15.68
CA ASN A 225 33.98 -17.48 -16.55
C ASN A 225 33.63 -17.57 -18.05
N ASN A 226 32.41 -18.00 -18.39
CA ASN A 226 31.92 -17.93 -19.78
C ASN A 226 31.54 -16.52 -20.20
N ILE A 227 31.21 -15.64 -19.25
CA ILE A 227 30.87 -14.24 -19.50
C ILE A 227 32.14 -13.40 -19.57
N PHE A 228 33.11 -13.60 -18.68
CA PHE A 228 34.32 -12.79 -18.55
C PHE A 228 35.60 -13.61 -18.77
N ALA A 229 36.33 -13.30 -19.84
CA ALA A 229 37.67 -13.85 -20.15
C ALA A 229 38.78 -12.93 -19.60
N ALA A 230 40.05 -13.33 -19.72
CA ALA A 230 41.19 -12.49 -19.33
C ALA A 230 41.16 -11.11 -20.02
N GLY A 231 41.40 -10.04 -19.25
CA GLY A 231 41.48 -8.67 -19.77
C GLY A 231 40.12 -8.03 -20.08
N ASP A 232 39.01 -8.74 -19.87
CA ASP A 232 37.68 -8.17 -20.07
C ASP A 232 37.38 -7.10 -19.02
N SER A 233 36.79 -6.01 -19.51
CA SER A 233 36.33 -4.92 -18.65
C SER A 233 34.90 -5.19 -18.18
N ILE A 234 34.69 -5.05 -16.89
CA ILE A 234 33.38 -5.16 -16.24
C ILE A 234 32.85 -3.74 -16.05
N SER A 235 31.73 -3.45 -16.68
CA SER A 235 30.92 -2.27 -16.39
C SER A 235 29.88 -2.65 -15.35
N VAL A 236 29.80 -1.87 -14.27
CA VAL A 236 28.81 -2.08 -13.22
C VAL A 236 27.73 -1.01 -13.32
N SER A 237 26.48 -1.44 -13.43
CA SER A 237 25.29 -0.59 -13.36
C SER A 237 24.28 -1.20 -12.39
N TYR A 238 23.22 -0.47 -12.06
CA TYR A 238 22.03 -1.09 -11.48
C TYR A 238 21.23 -1.75 -12.60
N SER A 239 20.74 -2.97 -12.38
CA SER A 239 19.56 -3.45 -13.10
C SER A 239 18.40 -2.65 -12.52
N MET A 240 17.98 -1.64 -13.26
CA MET A 240 16.81 -0.83 -12.91
C MET A 240 15.56 -1.63 -13.29
N GLU A 241 15.37 -2.79 -12.67
CA GLU A 241 14.07 -3.44 -12.61
C GLU A 241 13.24 -2.62 -11.62
N GLY A 242 12.69 -1.54 -12.13
CA GLY A 242 11.92 -0.59 -11.36
C GLY A 242 11.25 0.34 -12.34
N LYS A 243 9.96 0.57 -12.12
CA LYS A 243 9.23 1.57 -12.87
C LYS A 243 9.90 2.93 -12.65
N THR A 244 9.93 3.77 -13.67
CA THR A 244 10.31 5.18 -13.47
C THR A 244 9.35 5.84 -12.47
N LYS A 245 9.69 7.02 -11.94
CA LYS A 245 8.74 7.78 -11.09
C LYS A 245 7.39 7.98 -11.81
N GLU A 246 7.46 8.13 -13.14
CA GLU A 246 6.33 8.34 -14.02
C GLU A 246 5.44 7.10 -14.18
N GLU A 247 5.96 5.92 -13.90
CA GLU A 247 5.31 4.62 -14.05
C GLU A 247 5.01 3.95 -12.70
N SER A 248 5.67 4.37 -11.62
CA SER A 248 5.51 3.81 -10.27
C SER A 248 4.09 4.02 -9.76
N LEU A 249 3.47 2.94 -9.27
CA LEU A 249 2.16 3.04 -8.62
C LEU A 249 2.33 3.60 -7.21
N SER A 250 1.32 4.35 -6.79
CA SER A 250 1.27 4.95 -5.47
C SER A 250 -0.13 4.92 -4.89
N LEU A 251 -0.17 4.92 -3.56
CA LEU A 251 -1.35 5.08 -2.74
C LEU A 251 -1.18 6.37 -1.94
N SER A 252 -2.09 7.31 -2.09
CA SER A 252 -2.18 8.49 -1.25
C SER A 252 -3.21 8.30 -0.15
N PHE A 253 -2.87 8.76 1.04
CA PHE A 253 -3.77 8.91 2.16
C PHE A 253 -3.97 10.39 2.45
N VAL A 254 -5.13 10.92 2.07
CA VAL A 254 -5.49 12.34 2.24
C VAL A 254 -6.16 12.50 3.60
N HIS A 255 -5.45 13.17 4.51
CA HIS A 255 -5.83 13.30 5.92
C HIS A 255 -6.15 14.74 6.36
N GLY A 256 -5.99 15.72 5.47
CA GLY A 256 -6.23 17.13 5.74
C GLY A 256 -5.10 17.78 6.52
N THR A 257 -5.18 19.10 6.68
CA THR A 257 -4.16 19.92 7.36
C THR A 257 -4.64 20.52 8.69
N ASP A 258 -5.75 20.04 9.25
CA ASP A 258 -6.48 20.72 10.33
C ASP A 258 -6.77 22.22 10.03
N LYS A 259 -6.87 22.60 8.73
CA LYS A 259 -7.24 23.96 8.32
C LYS A 259 -8.66 24.22 8.81
N GLY A 260 -8.85 25.28 9.60
CA GLY A 260 -10.11 25.55 10.30
C GLY A 260 -10.07 25.26 11.80
N ARG A 261 -8.95 24.76 12.33
CA ARG A 261 -8.62 24.92 13.75
C ARG A 261 -8.50 26.41 14.02
N LYS A 262 -9.60 27.07 14.38
CA LYS A 262 -9.54 28.34 15.11
C LYS A 262 -8.60 28.10 16.28
N GLU A 263 -7.61 28.96 16.45
CA GLU A 263 -6.61 28.87 17.52
C GLU A 263 -7.33 28.67 18.86
N VAL A 264 -7.40 27.41 19.32
CA VAL A 264 -7.69 26.81 20.65
C VAL A 264 -8.82 27.42 21.52
N SER A 265 -9.11 28.70 21.43
CA SER A 265 -10.13 29.45 22.16
C SER A 265 -11.58 29.08 21.81
N ASP A 266 -11.88 28.66 20.57
CA ASP A 266 -13.27 28.36 20.15
C ASP A 266 -13.58 26.85 19.99
N ASN A 267 -12.57 25.98 19.95
CA ASN A 267 -12.73 24.53 19.71
C ASN A 267 -12.20 23.73 20.91
N GLU A 268 -12.87 23.79 22.05
CA GLU A 268 -12.48 23.12 23.30
C GLU A 268 -12.31 21.59 23.16
N TRP A 269 -12.90 20.99 22.12
CA TRP A 269 -12.86 19.55 21.90
C TRP A 269 -11.54 19.02 21.33
N LEU A 270 -10.72 19.85 20.64
CA LEU A 270 -9.39 19.44 20.15
C LEU A 270 -8.30 19.80 21.15
N ARG A 271 -7.78 18.79 21.87
CA ARG A 271 -6.77 19.00 22.93
C ARG A 271 -5.38 19.37 22.42
N ALA A 272 -5.06 18.97 21.19
CA ALA A 272 -3.75 19.16 20.59
C ALA A 272 -3.86 19.13 19.05
N ALA A 273 -2.76 19.42 18.36
CA ALA A 273 -2.71 19.27 16.90
C ALA A 273 -2.87 17.80 16.51
N SER A 274 -3.56 17.53 15.39
CA SER A 274 -3.52 16.19 14.83
C SER A 274 -2.11 15.88 14.33
N MET A 275 -1.75 14.61 14.36
CA MET A 275 -0.43 14.14 13.94
C MET A 275 -0.55 12.85 13.16
N ILE A 276 0.33 12.63 12.19
CA ILE A 276 0.54 11.32 11.58
C ILE A 276 1.68 10.60 12.27
N ARG A 277 1.51 9.30 12.55
CA ARG A 277 2.55 8.47 13.15
C ARG A 277 2.84 7.26 12.28
N TYR A 278 4.11 6.92 12.19
CA TYR A 278 4.59 5.67 11.60
C TYR A 278 5.01 4.73 12.72
N GLY A 279 4.58 3.47 12.62
CA GLY A 279 5.00 2.40 13.51
C GLY A 279 6.14 1.63 12.86
N ASN A 280 7.21 1.41 13.61
CA ASN A 280 8.21 0.41 13.24
C ASN A 280 7.85 -0.94 13.88
N GLY A 281 8.45 -2.03 13.40
CA GLY A 281 8.59 -3.27 14.16
C GLY A 281 9.00 -2.94 15.58
N SER A 282 8.31 -3.48 16.58
CA SER A 282 8.90 -3.52 17.92
C SER A 282 10.10 -4.48 17.82
N GLY A 283 11.31 -3.95 17.85
CA GLY A 283 12.56 -4.70 17.69
C GLY A 283 13.32 -4.35 16.41
N ASN A 284 14.58 -4.78 16.32
CA ASN A 284 15.44 -4.63 15.12
C ASN A 284 14.95 -5.46 13.92
N THR A 285 13.73 -6.00 13.96
CA THR A 285 13.15 -6.81 12.89
C THR A 285 12.53 -5.86 11.86
N PRO A 286 13.09 -5.78 10.64
CA PRO A 286 12.48 -5.03 9.56
C PRO A 286 11.08 -5.58 9.31
N ARG A 287 10.07 -4.71 9.22
CA ARG A 287 8.76 -5.10 8.67
C ARG A 287 8.83 -5.00 7.15
N ASP A 288 8.11 -5.89 6.50
CA ASP A 288 7.78 -5.85 5.06
C ASP A 288 6.65 -4.87 4.72
N TYR A 289 6.09 -4.19 5.73
CA TYR A 289 5.08 -3.14 5.57
C TYR A 289 5.31 -1.97 6.53
N THR A 290 4.87 -0.79 6.09
CA THR A 290 4.79 0.43 6.89
C THR A 290 3.48 0.45 7.66
N VAL A 291 3.57 0.56 8.99
CA VAL A 291 2.41 0.83 9.85
C VAL A 291 2.24 2.34 9.98
N PHE A 292 1.02 2.86 9.89
CA PHE A 292 0.77 4.27 10.17
C PHE A 292 -0.61 4.53 10.79
N THR A 293 -0.77 5.68 11.43
CA THR A 293 -2.05 6.13 11.99
C THR A 293 -2.11 7.65 12.01
N VAL A 294 -3.30 8.22 11.85
CA VAL A 294 -3.55 9.64 12.11
C VAL A 294 -4.23 9.77 13.47
N ILE A 295 -3.56 10.48 14.36
CA ILE A 295 -4.03 10.74 15.71
C ILE A 295 -4.69 12.10 15.70
N VAL A 296 -5.98 12.10 16.01
CA VAL A 296 -6.78 13.31 16.23
C VAL A 296 -7.12 13.32 17.72
N PRO A 297 -6.44 14.15 18.53
CA PRO A 297 -6.67 14.17 19.97
C PRO A 297 -7.96 14.93 20.29
N VAL A 298 -9.09 14.24 20.19
CA VAL A 298 -10.44 14.76 20.49
C VAL A 298 -10.93 14.35 21.88
N THR A 299 -11.63 15.25 22.57
CA THR A 299 -12.53 14.93 23.69
C THR A 299 -13.93 14.78 23.14
N ILE A 300 -14.56 13.63 23.39
CA ILE A 300 -15.96 13.39 23.07
C ILE A 300 -16.67 13.16 24.41
N ASN A 301 -17.61 14.05 24.74
CA ASN A 301 -18.47 13.91 25.91
C ASN A 301 -19.64 12.95 25.62
N PRO A 302 -20.30 12.40 26.64
CA PRO A 302 -21.48 11.57 26.43
C PRO A 302 -22.57 12.29 25.64
N GLY A 303 -23.04 11.67 24.55
CA GLY A 303 -24.06 12.23 23.66
C GLY A 303 -23.50 13.09 22.51
N GLU A 304 -22.19 13.29 22.42
CA GLU A 304 -21.54 13.92 21.27
C GLU A 304 -21.06 12.86 20.26
N THR A 305 -20.94 13.26 18.99
CA THR A 305 -20.44 12.39 17.92
C THR A 305 -19.30 13.05 17.17
N PHE A 306 -18.14 12.40 17.10
CA PHE A 306 -17.03 12.86 16.27
C PHE A 306 -17.06 12.17 14.91
N VAL A 307 -17.12 12.96 13.84
CA VAL A 307 -17.09 12.50 12.46
C VAL A 307 -15.77 12.91 11.83
N LYS A 308 -15.17 11.96 11.11
CA LYS A 308 -13.94 12.19 10.36
C LYS A 308 -14.04 11.53 8.98
N ARG A 309 -13.83 12.33 7.94
CA ARG A 309 -13.76 11.88 6.55
C ARG A 309 -12.33 11.98 6.05
N GLN A 310 -11.84 10.93 5.40
CA GLN A 310 -10.50 10.87 4.82
C GLN A 310 -10.59 10.14 3.47
N TYR A 311 -9.64 10.38 2.57
CA TYR A 311 -9.65 9.76 1.25
C TYR A 311 -8.41 8.90 1.04
N MET A 312 -8.58 7.86 0.23
CA MET A 312 -7.52 7.02 -0.29
C MET A 312 -7.57 7.11 -1.81
N ILE A 313 -6.43 7.41 -2.43
CA ILE A 313 -6.32 7.60 -3.87
C ILE A 313 -5.23 6.67 -4.39
N THR A 314 -5.51 5.93 -5.45
CA THR A 314 -4.52 5.13 -6.17
C THR A 314 -4.28 5.73 -7.55
N ASN A 315 -3.01 5.94 -7.90
CA ASN A 315 -2.60 6.49 -9.20
C ASN A 315 -1.08 6.30 -9.39
N LEU A 316 -0.57 6.70 -10.55
CA LEU A 316 0.85 6.89 -10.80
C LEU A 316 1.41 7.98 -9.89
N LEU A 317 2.60 7.74 -9.34
CA LEU A 317 3.27 8.62 -8.38
C LEU A 317 3.46 10.05 -8.92
N LYS A 318 3.80 10.20 -10.21
CA LYS A 318 3.96 11.53 -10.84
C LYS A 318 2.71 12.42 -10.75
N ASN A 319 1.51 11.83 -10.72
CA ASN A 319 0.24 12.56 -10.68
C ASN A 319 -0.27 12.76 -9.25
N MET A 320 0.36 12.07 -8.29
CA MET A 320 -0.25 11.85 -7.00
C MET A 320 -0.24 13.10 -6.12
N ASP A 321 0.79 13.94 -6.21
CA ASP A 321 0.84 15.20 -5.46
C ASP A 321 -0.32 16.14 -5.84
N GLU A 322 -0.52 16.39 -7.13
CA GLU A 322 -1.59 17.27 -7.64
C GLU A 322 -2.97 16.71 -7.29
N GLN A 323 -3.20 15.43 -7.58
CA GLN A 323 -4.49 14.80 -7.31
C GLN A 323 -4.77 14.75 -5.81
N SER A 324 -3.81 14.38 -4.97
CA SER A 324 -4.04 14.32 -3.52
C SER A 324 -4.37 15.68 -2.94
N LEU A 325 -3.64 16.70 -3.39
CA LEU A 325 -3.83 18.07 -2.91
C LEU A 325 -5.25 18.59 -3.20
N SER A 326 -5.86 18.22 -4.33
CA SER A 326 -7.23 18.66 -4.67
C SER A 326 -8.31 18.10 -3.72
N TRP A 327 -8.03 17.02 -3.00
CA TRP A 327 -8.96 16.42 -2.03
C TRP A 327 -8.70 16.88 -0.59
N VAL A 328 -7.63 17.63 -0.33
CA VAL A 328 -7.26 18.04 1.04
C VAL A 328 -8.35 18.92 1.67
N SER A 329 -9.00 19.79 0.91
CA SER A 329 -10.11 20.63 1.38
C SER A 329 -11.39 19.85 1.64
N GLU A 330 -11.54 18.68 1.03
CA GLU A 330 -12.72 17.81 1.17
C GLU A 330 -12.66 16.93 2.42
N VAL A 331 -11.51 16.91 3.11
CA VAL A 331 -11.35 16.19 4.38
C VAL A 331 -12.11 16.95 5.45
N GLU A 332 -13.04 16.25 6.11
CA GLU A 332 -13.88 16.80 7.16
C GLU A 332 -13.49 16.22 8.52
N GLN A 333 -13.44 17.08 9.53
CA GLN A 333 -13.39 16.70 10.94
C GLN A 333 -14.41 17.55 11.67
N LYS A 334 -15.38 16.92 12.33
CA LYS A 334 -16.45 17.64 13.02
C LYS A 334 -16.85 16.90 14.27
N LEU A 335 -16.99 17.64 15.37
CA LEU A 335 -17.70 17.17 16.55
C LEU A 335 -19.12 17.72 16.48
N TYR A 336 -20.10 16.83 16.49
CA TYR A 336 -21.50 17.18 16.68
C TYR A 336 -21.79 17.18 18.17
N THR A 337 -22.14 18.35 18.68
CA THR A 337 -22.57 18.53 20.07
C THR A 337 -23.93 17.87 20.31
N ARG A 338 -24.27 17.64 21.58
CA ARG A 338 -25.57 17.07 21.93
C ARG A 338 -26.71 17.94 21.40
N GLU A 339 -26.59 19.25 21.52
CA GLU A 339 -27.58 20.25 21.10
C GLU A 339 -27.79 20.23 19.58
N GLU A 340 -26.71 20.15 18.80
CA GLU A 340 -26.77 20.02 17.34
C GLU A 340 -27.44 18.71 16.91
N LEU A 341 -27.30 17.65 17.71
CA LEU A 341 -27.92 16.35 17.45
C LEU A 341 -29.38 16.26 17.90
N VAL A 342 -29.93 17.23 18.65
CA VAL A 342 -31.35 17.19 19.08
C VAL A 342 -32.32 17.27 17.89
N ASN A 343 -31.93 17.96 16.81
CA ASN A 343 -32.75 18.14 15.61
C ASN A 343 -32.25 17.34 14.40
N VAL A 344 -31.17 16.57 14.57
CA VAL A 344 -30.75 15.58 13.58
C VAL A 344 -31.43 14.29 13.98
N GLU A 345 -32.22 13.66 13.10
CA GLU A 345 -32.62 12.27 13.33
C GLU A 345 -31.34 11.45 13.50
N VAL A 346 -31.00 11.14 14.76
CA VAL A 346 -29.72 10.52 15.10
C VAL A 346 -29.84 9.06 14.67
N GLY A 347 -29.28 8.80 13.49
CA GLY A 347 -29.38 7.50 12.83
C GLY A 347 -30.71 7.30 12.12
N GLN A 348 -30.70 6.37 11.17
CA GLN A 348 -31.91 5.91 10.51
C GLN A 348 -32.47 4.73 11.30
N THR A 349 -33.80 4.63 11.34
CA THR A 349 -34.42 3.39 11.84
C THR A 349 -34.05 2.25 10.92
N VAL A 350 -33.53 1.16 11.48
CA VAL A 350 -33.23 -0.08 10.75
C VAL A 350 -34.25 -1.13 11.15
N TYR A 351 -34.88 -1.78 10.18
CA TYR A 351 -35.72 -2.94 10.40
C TYR A 351 -35.01 -4.18 9.87
N LEU A 352 -35.00 -5.26 10.65
CA LEU A 352 -34.61 -6.58 10.15
C LEU A 352 -35.89 -7.40 9.96
N PHE A 353 -36.11 -7.92 8.76
CA PHE A 353 -37.30 -8.69 8.42
C PHE A 353 -36.96 -9.93 7.61
N SER A 354 -37.79 -10.97 7.71
CA SER A 354 -37.67 -12.15 6.85
C SER A 354 -38.78 -12.23 5.83
N THR A 355 -38.47 -12.74 4.65
CA THR A 355 -39.46 -13.16 3.65
C THR A 355 -39.71 -14.66 3.78
N LEU A 356 -40.98 -15.06 3.85
CA LEU A 356 -41.35 -16.47 3.74
C LEU A 356 -41.62 -16.80 2.25
N PRO A 357 -41.05 -17.89 1.71
CA PRO A 357 -41.42 -18.36 0.39
C PRO A 357 -42.91 -18.71 0.38
N GLU A 358 -43.57 -18.45 -0.76
CA GLU A 358 -44.94 -18.92 -0.99
C GLU A 358 -45.01 -20.43 -0.80
N THR A 359 -45.60 -20.86 0.32
CA THR A 359 -45.88 -22.27 0.50
C THR A 359 -46.98 -22.62 -0.48
N THR A 360 -46.65 -23.45 -1.47
CA THR A 360 -47.63 -23.98 -2.43
C THR A 360 -48.78 -24.66 -1.68
N ALA A 361 -49.91 -23.96 -1.63
CA ALA A 361 -51.27 -24.41 -1.34
C ALA A 361 -51.56 -25.05 0.03
N GLY A 362 -52.27 -24.30 0.90
CA GLY A 362 -53.30 -24.88 1.77
C GLY A 362 -53.33 -24.46 3.25
N GLY A 363 -52.41 -23.63 3.74
CA GLY A 363 -52.36 -23.23 5.17
C GLY A 363 -53.18 -21.97 5.48
N GLU A 364 -53.98 -22.03 6.54
CA GLU A 364 -54.72 -20.89 7.10
C GLU A 364 -53.82 -19.66 7.32
N LYS A 365 -54.33 -18.47 6.99
CA LYS A 365 -53.67 -17.18 7.24
C LYS A 365 -53.32 -17.06 8.73
N ALA A 366 -52.03 -17.12 9.05
CA ALA A 366 -51.55 -16.71 10.36
C ALA A 366 -51.80 -15.21 10.52
N ASP A 367 -52.64 -14.87 11.49
CA ASP A 367 -52.91 -13.49 11.86
C ASP A 367 -51.65 -12.89 12.49
N MET A 368 -51.10 -11.87 11.84
CA MET A 368 -49.83 -11.26 12.17
C MET A 368 -50.07 -10.25 13.28
N GLY A 369 -49.84 -10.67 14.53
CA GLY A 369 -49.91 -9.82 15.72
C GLY A 369 -48.80 -8.78 15.73
N CYS A 370 -48.97 -7.70 14.97
CA CYS A 370 -48.30 -6.43 15.28
C CYS A 370 -49.06 -5.79 16.45
N ASP A 371 -48.35 -5.47 17.52
CA ASP A 371 -48.89 -4.84 18.72
C ASP A 371 -49.66 -3.56 18.35
N GLN A 372 -50.95 -3.51 18.67
CA GLN A 372 -51.93 -2.55 18.12
C GLN A 372 -51.90 -1.15 18.77
N ASP A 373 -50.95 -0.88 19.66
CA ASP A 373 -51.04 0.27 20.56
C ASP A 373 -50.70 1.63 19.93
N ASN A 374 -50.26 1.71 18.67
CA ASN A 374 -50.21 2.97 17.90
C ASN A 374 -50.37 2.75 16.38
N ASN A 375 -51.58 2.99 15.89
CA ASN A 375 -52.06 2.63 14.55
C ASN A 375 -51.52 3.54 13.40
N ASP A 376 -50.91 4.68 13.73
CA ASP A 376 -50.46 5.66 12.74
C ASP A 376 -49.06 5.35 12.15
N ASP A 377 -48.15 4.72 12.91
CA ASP A 377 -46.81 4.35 12.41
C ASP A 377 -46.79 3.04 11.59
N VAL A 378 -47.71 2.12 11.89
CA VAL A 378 -47.74 0.77 11.27
C VAL A 378 -48.23 0.84 9.82
N ASN A 379 -49.24 1.67 9.55
CA ASN A 379 -49.78 1.87 8.21
C ASN A 379 -48.79 2.62 7.29
N ASP A 380 -47.93 3.46 7.86
CA ASP A 380 -46.89 4.15 7.08
C ASP A 380 -45.72 3.22 6.75
N CYS A 381 -45.33 2.35 7.69
CA CYS A 381 -44.30 1.34 7.48
C CYS A 381 -44.68 0.34 6.38
N LEU A 382 -45.90 -0.21 6.41
CA LEU A 382 -46.39 -1.13 5.38
C LEU A 382 -46.62 -0.47 4.01
N LYS A 383 -47.01 0.81 3.97
CA LYS A 383 -47.19 1.55 2.69
C LYS A 383 -45.87 1.91 2.03
N VAL A 384 -44.86 2.34 2.80
CA VAL A 384 -43.53 2.65 2.27
C VAL A 384 -42.81 1.37 1.85
N PHE A 385 -42.90 0.29 2.64
CA PHE A 385 -42.32 -1.00 2.28
C PHE A 385 -43.00 -1.64 1.07
N SER A 386 -44.33 -1.70 1.03
CA SER A 386 -45.04 -2.30 -0.12
C SER A 386 -44.79 -1.52 -1.41
N ALA A 387 -44.69 -0.19 -1.36
CA ALA A 387 -44.36 0.63 -2.53
C ALA A 387 -42.91 0.46 -3.01
N ALA A 388 -41.93 0.36 -2.10
CA ALA A 388 -40.54 0.09 -2.45
C ALA A 388 -40.36 -1.34 -3.01
N LEU A 389 -40.99 -2.32 -2.36
CA LEU A 389 -40.92 -3.73 -2.76
C LEU A 389 -41.67 -4.00 -4.08
N HIS A 390 -42.82 -3.37 -4.34
CA HIS A 390 -43.53 -3.49 -5.62
C HIS A 390 -42.78 -2.88 -6.81
N ASN A 391 -42.05 -1.78 -6.58
CA ASN A 391 -41.33 -1.10 -7.66
C ASN A 391 -40.07 -1.86 -8.12
N ASP A 392 -39.40 -2.60 -7.23
CA ASP A 392 -38.23 -3.42 -7.61
C ASP A 392 -38.62 -4.82 -8.13
N ILE A 393 -39.68 -5.45 -7.58
CA ILE A 393 -40.08 -6.81 -7.98
C ILE A 393 -40.77 -6.83 -9.35
N SER A 394 -41.47 -5.75 -9.74
CA SER A 394 -42.18 -5.69 -11.03
C SER A 394 -41.28 -5.59 -12.28
N ALA A 395 -39.95 -5.50 -12.10
CA ALA A 395 -38.99 -5.36 -13.21
C ALA A 395 -38.33 -6.69 -13.65
N ASN A 396 -38.49 -7.79 -12.91
CA ASN A 396 -37.91 -9.09 -13.25
C ASN A 396 -39.00 -10.14 -13.48
N GLU A 397 -39.22 -10.54 -14.75
CA GLU A 397 -40.25 -11.50 -15.20
C GLU A 397 -39.98 -12.99 -14.78
N GLY A 398 -39.40 -13.23 -13.60
CA GLY A 398 -39.16 -14.56 -13.03
C GLY A 398 -39.64 -14.61 -11.58
N ASP A 399 -40.96 -14.66 -11.43
CA ASP A 399 -41.71 -14.37 -10.20
C ASP A 399 -41.50 -15.43 -9.10
N VAL A 400 -40.67 -15.12 -8.10
CA VAL A 400 -40.65 -15.83 -6.82
C VAL A 400 -41.62 -15.07 -5.90
N GLY A 401 -42.86 -15.56 -5.80
CA GLY A 401 -43.91 -14.92 -5.01
C GLY A 401 -43.52 -14.73 -3.54
N ILE A 402 -43.15 -13.51 -3.16
CA ILE A 402 -42.99 -13.14 -1.74
C ILE A 402 -44.39 -12.85 -1.21
N THR A 403 -44.96 -13.79 -0.45
CA THR A 403 -46.34 -13.67 0.05
C THR A 403 -46.44 -12.99 1.41
N SER A 404 -45.34 -12.94 2.17
CA SER A 404 -45.32 -12.26 3.47
C SER A 404 -43.93 -11.78 3.87
N VAL A 405 -43.91 -10.63 4.55
CA VAL A 405 -42.73 -10.03 5.18
C VAL A 405 -43.00 -9.97 6.68
N VAL A 406 -42.12 -10.54 7.49
CA VAL A 406 -42.22 -10.52 8.95
C VAL A 406 -41.10 -9.66 9.50
N VAL A 407 -41.43 -8.52 10.10
CA VAL A 407 -40.46 -7.68 10.81
C VAL A 407 -40.14 -8.33 12.15
N HIS A 408 -38.85 -8.63 12.39
CA HIS A 408 -38.40 -9.28 13.61
C HIS A 408 -37.95 -8.28 14.67
N CYS A 409 -37.23 -7.24 14.26
CA CYS A 409 -36.75 -6.22 15.20
C CYS A 409 -36.52 -4.87 14.54
N LYS A 410 -36.58 -3.84 15.37
CA LYS A 410 -36.34 -2.43 15.04
C LYS A 410 -35.09 -1.97 15.80
N GLY A 411 -34.19 -1.30 15.09
CA GLY A 411 -32.96 -0.74 15.62
C GLY A 411 -32.65 0.60 14.98
N SER A 412 -31.40 1.02 15.10
CA SER A 412 -30.92 2.28 14.55
C SER A 412 -29.53 2.14 13.95
N THR A 413 -29.18 2.97 12.96
CA THR A 413 -27.82 2.99 12.39
C THR A 413 -26.77 3.56 13.37
N VAL A 414 -27.21 4.08 14.52
CA VAL A 414 -26.35 4.62 15.58
C VAL A 414 -26.79 4.10 16.95
N PRO A 415 -25.91 4.06 17.97
CA PRO A 415 -26.29 3.60 19.30
C PRO A 415 -27.20 4.63 19.99
N MET A 416 -28.46 4.26 20.28
CA MET A 416 -29.47 5.18 20.82
C MET A 416 -29.67 5.06 22.35
N ALA A 417 -29.33 3.94 22.99
CA ALA A 417 -29.55 3.71 24.42
C ALA A 417 -28.46 2.87 25.08
N LYS A 418 -28.46 2.79 26.42
CA LYS A 418 -27.48 2.01 27.20
C LYS A 418 -27.56 0.50 26.98
N ASN A 419 -28.66 0.00 26.41
CA ASN A 419 -28.93 -1.44 26.23
C ASN A 419 -28.99 -1.87 24.76
N THR A 420 -28.48 -1.05 23.82
CA THR A 420 -28.37 -1.47 22.42
C THR A 420 -27.05 -2.17 22.17
N ALA A 421 -27.08 -3.30 21.46
CA ALA A 421 -25.91 -4.01 20.96
C ALA A 421 -25.75 -3.79 19.45
N ALA A 422 -24.50 -3.71 18.98
CA ALA A 422 -24.20 -3.70 17.55
C ALA A 422 -24.51 -5.09 16.97
N PHE A 423 -25.23 -5.14 15.84
CA PHE A 423 -25.51 -6.37 15.11
C PHE A 423 -24.71 -6.42 13.82
N PHE A 424 -24.12 -7.58 13.56
CA PHE A 424 -23.26 -7.83 12.42
C PHE A 424 -23.86 -8.92 11.54
N PHE A 425 -23.76 -8.75 10.24
CA PHE A 425 -23.72 -9.86 9.31
C PHE A 425 -22.24 -10.25 9.10
N ILE A 426 -21.93 -11.52 9.34
CA ILE A 426 -20.61 -12.10 9.16
C ILE A 426 -20.73 -13.23 8.15
N ASP A 427 -19.98 -13.15 7.05
CA ASP A 427 -19.92 -14.18 6.02
C ASP A 427 -18.53 -14.79 5.95
N CYS A 428 -18.45 -16.11 6.16
CA CYS A 428 -17.25 -16.93 6.12
C CYS A 428 -17.23 -17.92 4.94
N GLY A 429 -18.08 -17.73 3.92
CA GLY A 429 -18.22 -18.64 2.77
C GLY A 429 -19.60 -19.29 2.68
N SER A 430 -19.79 -20.18 1.71
CA SER A 430 -21.11 -20.59 1.15
C SER A 430 -22.22 -20.84 2.16
N ASP A 431 -21.91 -21.46 3.30
CA ASP A 431 -22.91 -21.85 4.31
C ASP A 431 -22.59 -21.35 5.72
N ASN A 432 -21.53 -20.55 5.88
CA ASN A 432 -21.07 -20.07 7.17
C ASN A 432 -21.37 -18.59 7.33
N THR A 433 -22.65 -18.28 7.52
CA THR A 433 -23.10 -16.92 7.78
C THR A 433 -23.66 -16.77 9.20
N TYR A 434 -23.54 -15.56 9.75
CA TYR A 434 -24.07 -15.22 11.06
C TYR A 434 -24.68 -13.84 11.05
N VAL A 435 -25.84 -13.71 11.70
CA VAL A 435 -26.51 -12.43 11.95
C VAL A 435 -26.72 -12.31 13.45
N GLY A 436 -26.04 -11.37 14.09
CA GLY A 436 -26.19 -11.19 15.53
C GLY A 436 -25.14 -10.28 16.15
N SER A 437 -25.13 -10.19 17.48
CA SER A 437 -24.24 -9.29 18.23
C SER A 437 -22.86 -9.89 18.56
N ASP A 438 -22.65 -11.20 18.37
CA ASP A 438 -21.38 -11.85 18.64
C ASP A 438 -20.40 -11.69 17.47
N LEU A 439 -19.56 -10.66 17.52
CA LEU A 439 -18.50 -10.41 16.53
C LEU A 439 -17.50 -11.57 16.40
N TYR A 440 -17.42 -12.44 17.41
CA TYR A 440 -16.46 -13.55 17.48
C TYR A 440 -17.09 -14.91 17.19
N ARG A 441 -18.30 -14.93 16.61
CA ARG A 441 -19.04 -16.17 16.34
C ARG A 441 -18.20 -17.27 15.67
N PHE A 442 -17.37 -16.89 14.70
CA PHE A 442 -16.51 -17.80 13.92
C PHE A 442 -15.04 -17.80 14.36
N ALA A 443 -14.68 -17.05 15.40
CA ALA A 443 -13.31 -17.00 15.88
C ALA A 443 -12.96 -18.33 16.56
N SER A 444 -11.85 -18.95 16.14
CA SER A 444 -11.37 -20.17 16.77
C SER A 444 -11.02 -19.92 18.24
N LYS A 445 -11.64 -20.71 19.13
CA LYS A 445 -11.27 -20.74 20.55
C LYS A 445 -9.94 -21.44 20.81
N GLU A 446 -9.35 -22.08 19.78
CA GLU A 446 -8.21 -23.00 19.92
C GLU A 446 -6.85 -22.35 19.64
N GLN A 447 -6.77 -21.06 19.31
CA GLN A 447 -5.47 -20.41 19.08
C GLN A 447 -4.78 -20.01 20.39
N SER A 448 -4.07 -21.00 20.93
CA SER A 448 -2.84 -20.95 21.72
C SER A 448 -2.84 -20.12 23.01
N SER A 449 -3.58 -20.58 24.02
CA SER A 449 -3.00 -20.61 25.36
C SER A 449 -3.55 -21.76 26.19
N THR A 450 -2.69 -22.37 27.01
CA THR A 450 -3.07 -23.38 28.02
C THR A 450 -3.70 -22.72 29.26
N THR A 451 -3.71 -21.39 29.33
CA THR A 451 -4.38 -20.59 30.35
C THR A 451 -5.66 -19.98 29.76
N VAL A 452 -6.78 -20.12 30.47
CA VAL A 452 -8.10 -19.59 30.08
C VAL A 452 -8.05 -18.06 29.86
N ASP A 453 -7.09 -17.38 30.47
CA ASP A 453 -6.96 -15.92 30.44
C ASP A 453 -6.29 -15.36 29.17
N ASP A 454 -5.73 -16.20 28.29
CA ASP A 454 -4.89 -15.75 27.14
C ASP A 454 -5.48 -16.11 25.76
N ILE A 455 -6.76 -16.50 25.68
CA ILE A 455 -7.40 -16.79 24.39
C ILE A 455 -7.59 -15.48 23.62
N ILE A 456 -6.75 -15.23 22.61
CA ILE A 456 -6.88 -14.09 21.71
C ILE A 456 -7.91 -14.44 20.64
N LEU A 457 -9.15 -14.00 20.84
CA LEU A 457 -10.19 -14.08 19.82
C LEU A 457 -9.90 -13.09 18.69
N ARG A 458 -9.78 -13.61 17.47
CA ARG A 458 -9.52 -12.83 16.26
C ARG A 458 -10.79 -12.83 15.40
N PRO A 459 -11.52 -11.71 15.30
CA PRO A 459 -12.77 -11.70 14.53
C PRO A 459 -12.50 -11.87 13.03
N TYR A 460 -11.31 -11.51 12.55
CA TYR A 460 -10.92 -11.56 11.14
C TYR A 460 -10.47 -12.95 10.63
N VAL A 461 -10.69 -14.03 11.40
CA VAL A 461 -10.33 -15.40 11.01
C VAL A 461 -11.54 -16.29 11.18
N CYS A 462 -12.08 -16.80 10.08
CA CYS A 462 -13.06 -17.88 10.10
C CYS A 462 -12.32 -19.20 10.23
N LYS A 463 -12.61 -19.98 11.28
CA LYS A 463 -12.28 -21.40 11.29
C LYS A 463 -13.57 -22.16 11.05
N ILE A 464 -13.70 -22.75 9.86
CA ILE A 464 -14.85 -23.59 9.53
C ILE A 464 -14.56 -24.96 10.16
N GLU A 465 -15.32 -25.29 11.21
CA GLU A 465 -15.31 -26.64 11.76
C GLU A 465 -15.72 -27.59 10.60
N ASN A 466 -14.93 -28.63 10.33
CA ASN A 466 -15.11 -29.67 9.30
C ASN A 466 -14.28 -29.57 8.00
N THR A 467 -13.40 -28.59 7.81
CA THR A 467 -12.36 -28.69 6.76
C THR A 467 -11.06 -29.18 7.37
N GLU A 468 -10.72 -30.46 7.16
CA GLU A 468 -9.42 -31.04 7.58
C GLU A 468 -8.21 -30.42 6.84
N GLU A 469 -8.47 -29.59 5.84
CA GLU A 469 -7.43 -28.85 5.12
C GLU A 469 -6.96 -27.64 5.95
N GLU A 470 -5.74 -27.72 6.47
CA GLU A 470 -5.04 -26.64 7.20
C GLU A 470 -4.81 -25.36 6.37
N GLU A 471 -5.19 -25.31 5.09
CA GLU A 471 -4.74 -24.27 4.16
C GLU A 471 -5.73 -23.11 3.92
N GLY A 472 -6.90 -23.09 4.55
CA GLY A 472 -7.92 -22.08 4.28
C GLY A 472 -8.22 -21.10 5.40
N ILE A 473 -7.29 -20.20 5.79
CA ILE A 473 -7.71 -19.03 6.59
C ILE A 473 -8.60 -18.14 5.72
N THR A 474 -9.91 -18.33 5.83
CA THR A 474 -10.90 -17.50 5.15
C THR A 474 -11.09 -16.21 5.95
N ARG A 475 -10.94 -15.08 5.27
CA ARG A 475 -11.21 -13.77 5.87
C ARG A 475 -12.72 -13.52 5.83
N PRO A 476 -13.37 -13.27 6.97
CA PRO A 476 -14.79 -12.95 6.98
C PRO A 476 -15.05 -11.61 6.30
N SER A 477 -16.20 -11.53 5.61
CA SER A 477 -16.83 -10.25 5.30
C SER A 477 -17.68 -9.81 6.49
N PHE A 478 -17.60 -8.53 6.85
CA PHE A 478 -18.38 -7.94 7.94
C PHE A 478 -19.25 -6.80 7.43
N LYS A 479 -20.51 -6.80 7.86
CA LYS A 479 -21.42 -5.65 7.70
C LYS A 479 -22.07 -5.32 9.03
N LEU A 480 -21.92 -4.08 9.50
CA LEU A 480 -22.70 -3.58 10.62
C LEU A 480 -24.12 -3.31 10.11
N LEU A 481 -25.10 -4.03 10.65
CA LEU A 481 -26.50 -3.88 10.29
C LEU A 481 -27.15 -2.72 11.05
N GLY A 482 -26.71 -2.47 12.28
CA GLY A 482 -27.23 -1.41 13.14
C GLY A 482 -27.03 -1.74 14.62
N TYR A 483 -27.72 -0.98 15.45
CA TYR A 483 -27.76 -1.11 16.90
C TYR A 483 -29.19 -1.43 17.31
N PHE A 484 -29.37 -2.55 18.00
CA PHE A 484 -30.67 -3.09 18.38
C PHE A 484 -30.70 -3.34 19.87
N ASP A 485 -31.86 -3.24 20.49
CA ASP A 485 -31.99 -3.58 21.91
C ASP A 485 -31.55 -5.04 22.15
N GLU A 486 -30.77 -5.27 23.19
CA GLU A 486 -30.24 -6.59 23.50
C GLU A 486 -31.37 -7.62 23.67
N GLY A 487 -31.32 -8.71 22.90
CA GLY A 487 -32.35 -9.75 22.87
C GLY A 487 -33.53 -9.49 21.92
N SER A 488 -33.72 -8.25 21.42
CA SER A 488 -34.87 -7.91 20.55
C SER A 488 -34.88 -8.68 19.22
N CYS A 489 -33.70 -9.02 18.68
CA CYS A 489 -33.57 -9.76 17.42
C CYS A 489 -33.32 -11.27 17.62
N GLY A 490 -33.70 -11.85 18.76
CA GLY A 490 -33.44 -13.26 19.09
C GLY A 490 -33.95 -14.26 18.05
N ALA A 491 -35.00 -13.90 17.29
CA ALA A 491 -35.58 -14.73 16.25
C ALA A 491 -34.69 -14.92 15.00
N ILE A 492 -33.71 -14.04 14.74
CA ILE A 492 -32.91 -14.02 13.50
C ILE A 492 -31.55 -14.74 13.65
N VAL A 493 -31.16 -15.10 14.88
CA VAL A 493 -29.76 -15.45 15.19
C VAL A 493 -29.26 -16.73 14.50
N THR A 494 -30.15 -17.61 14.03
CA THR A 494 -29.80 -18.87 13.36
C THR A 494 -30.68 -19.16 12.14
N GLY A 495 -30.07 -19.45 10.99
CA GLY A 495 -30.76 -19.98 9.80
C GLY A 495 -31.26 -18.94 8.78
N TYR A 496 -30.86 -17.68 8.94
CA TYR A 496 -31.16 -16.61 7.99
C TYR A 496 -29.93 -16.21 7.18
N ARG A 497 -30.12 -15.97 5.89
CA ARG A 497 -29.11 -15.38 5.01
C ARG A 497 -29.45 -13.91 4.77
N TYR A 498 -28.47 -13.03 4.95
CA TYR A 498 -28.60 -11.62 4.61
C TYR A 498 -28.54 -11.46 3.09
N GLU A 499 -29.51 -10.73 2.52
CA GLU A 499 -29.53 -10.36 1.11
C GLU A 499 -29.33 -8.84 0.97
N GLU A 500 -28.30 -8.44 0.23
CA GLU A 500 -27.91 -7.02 0.10
C GLU A 500 -28.73 -6.26 -0.94
N ASP A 501 -29.31 -6.95 -1.92
CA ASP A 501 -30.01 -6.36 -3.07
C ASP A 501 -31.45 -5.91 -2.78
N LEU A 502 -31.93 -6.15 -1.56
CA LEU A 502 -33.19 -5.61 -1.07
C LEU A 502 -32.89 -4.56 0.00
N PRO A 503 -33.70 -3.50 0.16
CA PRO A 503 -33.60 -2.60 1.30
C PRO A 503 -33.85 -3.38 2.61
N VAL A 504 -32.79 -4.03 3.11
CA VAL A 504 -32.61 -4.83 4.33
C VAL A 504 -33.52 -6.07 4.50
N ALA A 505 -33.46 -7.06 3.59
CA ALA A 505 -34.21 -8.32 3.71
C ALA A 505 -33.37 -9.54 4.16
N PHE A 506 -34.02 -10.54 4.77
CA PHE A 506 -33.46 -11.88 5.00
C PHE A 506 -34.34 -12.96 4.38
N LYS A 507 -33.70 -14.02 3.86
CA LYS A 507 -34.39 -15.24 3.42
C LYS A 507 -34.15 -16.37 4.42
N GLN A 508 -35.22 -17.11 4.75
CA GLN A 508 -35.11 -18.31 5.58
C GLN A 508 -34.58 -19.47 4.72
N ASN A 509 -33.60 -20.22 5.21
CA ASN A 509 -33.09 -21.40 4.50
C ASN A 509 -34.18 -22.50 4.45
N GLU A 510 -34.48 -23.02 3.27
CA GLU A 510 -35.29 -24.24 3.14
C GLU A 510 -34.51 -25.46 3.65
N PRO A 511 -35.15 -26.41 4.36
CA PRO A 511 -34.48 -27.63 4.80
C PRO A 511 -34.11 -28.51 3.59
N PRO A 512 -32.98 -29.24 3.63
CA PRO A 512 -32.57 -30.10 2.52
C PRO A 512 -33.62 -31.19 2.30
N HIS A 513 -34.27 -31.18 1.13
CA HIS A 513 -35.14 -32.25 0.69
C HIS A 513 -34.34 -33.56 0.61
N LYS A 514 -34.81 -34.61 1.31
CA LYS A 514 -34.32 -35.98 1.15
C LYS A 514 -34.47 -36.38 -0.32
N ALA A 515 -33.39 -36.90 -0.90
CA ALA A 515 -33.39 -37.51 -2.21
C ALA A 515 -34.33 -38.73 -2.23
N ASP A 516 -35.35 -38.67 -3.09
CA ASP A 516 -36.00 -39.87 -3.61
C ASP A 516 -35.05 -40.47 -4.65
N ILE A 517 -34.51 -41.65 -4.33
CA ILE A 517 -33.92 -42.56 -5.31
C ILE A 517 -34.83 -43.78 -5.35
N ASN A 518 -35.49 -44.00 -6.48
CA ASN A 518 -35.85 -45.34 -6.92
C ASN A 518 -35.92 -45.41 -8.44
N GLU A 519 -35.29 -46.50 -8.94
CA GLU A 519 -35.52 -47.24 -10.19
C GLU A 519 -35.23 -46.49 -11.53
N HIS A 520 -34.56 -47.03 -12.56
CA HIS A 520 -34.24 -48.41 -12.94
C HIS A 520 -33.26 -48.43 -14.17
N ASP A 521 -32.41 -49.46 -14.24
CA ASP A 521 -32.01 -50.30 -15.41
C ASP A 521 -31.15 -49.88 -16.63
N GLU A 522 -30.25 -50.86 -16.93
CA GLU A 522 -29.50 -51.22 -18.17
C GLU A 522 -28.32 -50.30 -18.59
N LEU A 523 -27.07 -50.77 -18.78
CA LEU A 523 -26.49 -52.04 -19.25
C LEU A 523 -25.07 -52.22 -18.69
#